data_AF-A0AAD4TJK9-F1
#
_entry.id   AF-A0AAD4TJK9-F1
#
_cell.length_a   1.000
_cell.length_b   1.000
_cell.length_c   1.000
_cell.angle_alpha   90.00
_cell.angle_beta   90.00
_cell.angle_gamma   90.00
#
_symmetry.space_group_name_H-M   'P 1'
#
loop_
_entity.id
_entity.type
_entity.pdbx_description
1 polymer ?
#
loop_
_entity_poly.entity_id
_entity_poly.type
_entity_poly.pdbx_seq_one_letter_code
_entity_poly.pdbx_strand_id
1 'polypeptide(L)'
;MVKRGLPKETISRELKTRVCTTSVESAEEETEICTICQDGYENMDKVATLDCKHEYHQDCITQWLLQKNVCPVCNRQALEAHGPKAMEEC
;
A
#
# COMPACT_ATOMS: atom_id res chain seq x y z
N MET A 1 3.59 -21.80 5.53
CA MET A 1 3.27 -20.49 6.13
C MET A 1 2.29 -19.74 5.23
N VAL A 2 0.98 -19.82 5.48
CA VAL A 2 0.02 -19.00 4.74
C VAL A 2 0.12 -17.58 5.32
N LYS A 3 0.78 -16.67 4.61
CA LYS A 3 0.73 -15.24 4.92
C LYS A 3 -0.72 -14.80 4.74
N ARG A 4 -1.52 -14.86 5.81
CA ARG A 4 -2.93 -14.47 5.80
C ARG A 4 -3.00 -12.97 5.52
N GLY A 5 -3.90 -12.55 4.64
CA GLY A 5 -4.19 -11.15 4.43
C GLY A 5 -4.82 -10.50 5.65
N LEU A 6 -4.92 -9.17 5.63
CA LEU A 6 -5.57 -8.38 6.66
C LEU A 6 -7.05 -8.17 6.32
N PRO A 7 -7.94 -8.08 7.33
CA PRO A 7 -9.31 -7.68 7.08
C PRO A 7 -9.36 -6.24 6.56
N LYS A 8 -10.34 -5.96 5.68
CA LYS A 8 -10.53 -4.66 5.03
C LYS A 8 -10.54 -3.49 6.03
N GLU A 9 -11.16 -3.70 7.19
CA GLU A 9 -11.28 -2.67 8.23
C GLU A 9 -9.92 -2.29 8.84
N THR A 10 -9.04 -3.26 9.06
CA THR A 10 -7.67 -3.00 9.52
C THR A 10 -6.89 -2.24 8.44
N ILE A 11 -7.01 -2.65 7.18
CA ILE A 11 -6.34 -1.97 6.07
C ILE A 11 -6.78 -0.50 6.02
N SER A 12 -8.08 -0.22 5.99
CA SER A 12 -8.60 1.15 5.93
C SER A 12 -8.18 2.04 7.13
N ARG A 13 -7.94 1.45 8.30
CA ARG A 13 -7.56 2.20 9.52
C ARG A 13 -6.07 2.49 9.58
N GLU A 14 -5.24 1.55 9.14
CA GLU A 14 -3.77 1.63 9.31
C GLU A 14 -3.08 2.13 8.03
N LEU A 15 -3.70 2.00 6.85
CA LEU A 15 -3.13 2.40 5.58
C LEU A 15 -3.12 3.93 5.45
N LYS A 16 -1.91 4.48 5.30
CA LYS A 16 -1.70 5.91 5.06
C LYS A 16 -2.14 6.23 3.63
N THR A 17 -3.15 7.09 3.48
CA THR A 17 -3.68 7.50 2.17
C THR A 17 -3.57 9.01 2.00
N ARG A 18 -3.23 9.43 0.78
CA ARG A 18 -3.25 10.82 0.32
C ARG A 18 -4.13 10.91 -0.92
N VAL A 19 -4.68 12.09 -1.17
CA VAL A 19 -5.39 12.38 -2.42
C VAL A 19 -4.39 12.99 -3.39
N CYS A 20 -4.24 12.39 -4.57
CA CYS A 20 -3.52 12.96 -5.69
C CYS A 20 -4.24 14.24 -6.14
N THR A 21 -3.51 15.35 -6.14
CA THR A 21 -3.95 16.58 -6.80
C THR A 21 -2.95 16.88 -7.89
N THR A 22 -3.37 16.78 -9.15
CA THR A 22 -2.53 17.13 -10.30
C THR A 22 -2.50 18.66 -10.45
N SER A 23 -1.99 19.36 -9.44
CA SER A 23 -1.64 20.77 -9.55
C SER A 23 -0.24 20.80 -10.15
N VAL A 24 -0.12 21.39 -11.34
CA VAL A 24 1.11 21.45 -12.13
C VAL A 24 2.17 22.23 -11.37
N GLU A 25 2.92 21.59 -10.49
CA GLU A 25 4.13 22.10 -9.82
C GLU A 25 4.71 20.98 -8.94
N SER A 26 5.59 20.15 -9.50
CA SER A 26 6.81 19.57 -8.87
C SER A 26 7.30 18.38 -9.68
N ALA A 27 8.44 18.58 -10.35
CA ALA A 27 9.20 17.53 -11.01
C ALA A 27 10.00 16.74 -9.97
N GLU A 28 9.55 15.55 -9.64
CA GLU A 28 10.40 14.50 -9.07
C GLU A 28 9.88 13.15 -9.56
N GLU A 29 10.46 12.75 -10.70
CA GLU A 29 10.21 11.52 -11.44
C GLU A 29 10.70 10.31 -10.64
N GLU A 30 9.92 9.81 -9.69
CA GLU A 30 10.12 8.45 -9.18
C GLU A 30 8.84 7.97 -8.47
N THR A 31 8.03 7.17 -9.19
CA THR A 31 6.77 6.51 -8.77
C THR A 31 5.43 7.24 -8.99
N GLU A 32 5.20 7.81 -10.18
CA GLU A 32 3.89 8.36 -10.58
C GLU A 32 2.89 7.32 -11.11
N ILE A 33 3.24 6.02 -11.06
CA ILE A 33 2.38 4.92 -11.53
C ILE A 33 2.14 3.89 -10.44
N CYS A 34 0.92 3.36 -10.39
CA CYS A 34 0.58 2.22 -9.55
C CYS A 34 1.01 0.92 -10.22
N THR A 35 2.00 0.22 -9.66
CA THR A 35 2.54 -1.01 -10.27
C THR A 35 1.58 -2.21 -10.23
N ILE A 36 0.45 -2.11 -9.52
CA ILE A 36 -0.58 -3.16 -9.48
C ILE A 36 -1.48 -3.09 -10.72
N CYS A 37 -1.96 -1.90 -11.08
CA CYS A 37 -2.80 -1.69 -12.27
C CYS A 37 -2.02 -1.19 -13.49
N GLN A 38 -0.75 -0.82 -13.32
CA GLN A 38 0.14 -0.24 -14.33
C GLN A 38 -0.40 1.08 -14.92
N ASP A 39 -1.18 1.82 -14.12
CA ASP A 39 -1.81 3.09 -14.51
C ASP A 39 -1.26 4.24 -13.66
N GLY A 40 -1.36 5.46 -14.19
CA GLY A 40 -0.94 6.68 -13.51
C GLY A 40 -1.92 7.09 -12.41
N TYR A 41 -1.51 8.03 -11.57
CA TYR A 41 -2.42 8.63 -10.58
C TYR A 41 -3.14 9.84 -11.19
N GLU A 42 -4.47 9.83 -11.19
CA GLU A 42 -5.27 10.94 -11.71
C GLU A 42 -5.68 11.93 -10.62
N ASN A 43 -6.20 13.09 -11.01
CA ASN A 43 -6.70 14.06 -10.04
C ASN A 43 -7.82 13.44 -9.20
N MET A 44 -7.74 13.62 -7.89
CA MET A 44 -8.62 13.02 -6.88
C MET A 44 -8.40 11.52 -6.63
N ASP A 45 -7.41 10.88 -7.24
CA ASP A 45 -7.09 9.49 -6.90
C ASP A 45 -6.62 9.36 -5.45
N LYS A 46 -7.00 8.25 -4.82
CA LYS A 46 -6.51 7.93 -3.49
C LYS A 46 -5.26 7.09 -3.63
N VAL A 47 -4.13 7.68 -3.28
CA VAL A 47 -2.83 7.01 -3.27
C VAL A 47 -2.54 6.57 -1.85
N ALA A 48 -2.26 5.28 -1.69
CA ALA A 48 -1.87 4.66 -0.45
C ALA A 48 -0.37 4.42 -0.41
N THR A 49 0.26 4.83 0.68
CA THR A 49 1.70 4.65 0.92
C THR A 49 1.90 3.60 2.00
N LEU A 50 2.64 2.54 1.65
CA LEU A 50 3.05 1.51 2.62
C LEU A 50 4.17 2.00 3.52
N ASP A 51 4.42 1.31 4.63
CA ASP A 51 5.50 1.69 5.56
C ASP A 51 6.90 1.56 4.93
N CYS A 52 7.02 0.69 3.92
CA CYS A 52 8.20 0.56 3.07
C CYS A 52 8.36 1.67 2.01
N LYS A 53 7.54 2.74 2.07
CA LYS A 53 7.49 3.92 1.20
C LYS A 53 7.01 3.72 -0.24
N HIS A 54 6.52 2.52 -0.59
CA HIS A 54 5.95 2.29 -1.93
C HIS A 54 4.50 2.75 -1.99
N GLU A 55 4.13 3.34 -3.12
CA GLU A 55 2.83 3.96 -3.37
C GLU A 55 2.00 3.17 -4.38
N TYR A 56 0.68 3.15 -4.17
CA TYR A 56 -0.29 2.42 -4.98
C TYR A 56 -1.66 3.11 -4.92
N HIS A 57 -2.57 2.83 -5.85
CA HIS A 57 -3.97 3.15 -5.63
C HIS A 57 -4.47 2.46 -4.36
N GLN A 58 -5.21 3.19 -3.53
CA GLN A 58 -5.80 2.69 -2.28
C GLN A 58 -6.56 1.40 -2.54
N ASP A 59 -7.41 1.36 -3.56
CA ASP A 59 -8.18 0.18 -3.92
C ASP A 59 -7.29 -0.98 -4.37
N CYS A 60 -6.30 -0.72 -5.23
CA CYS A 60 -5.37 -1.74 -5.70
C CYS A 60 -4.60 -2.40 -4.56
N ILE A 61 -3.97 -1.60 -3.69
CA ILE A 61 -3.21 -2.16 -2.57
C ILE A 61 -4.14 -2.77 -1.52
N THR A 62 -5.35 -2.26 -1.34
CA THR A 62 -6.33 -2.87 -0.43
C THR A 62 -6.65 -4.29 -0.88
N GLN A 63 -6.97 -4.51 -2.15
CA GLN A 63 -7.23 -5.86 -2.68
C GLN A 63 -6.03 -6.80 -2.50
N TRP A 64 -4.82 -6.30 -2.69
CA TRP A 64 -3.60 -7.07 -2.45
C TRP A 64 -3.44 -7.46 -0.97
N LEU A 65 -3.62 -6.51 -0.06
CA LEU A 65 -3.47 -6.71 1.39
C LEU A 65 -4.56 -7.62 1.98
N LEU A 66 -5.73 -7.70 1.36
CA LEU A 66 -6.76 -8.71 1.69
C LEU A 66 -6.25 -10.14 1.48
N GLN A 67 -5.31 -10.33 0.56
CA GLN A 67 -4.70 -11.63 0.28
C GLN A 67 -3.42 -11.84 1.09
N LYS A 68 -2.51 -10.85 1.11
CA LYS A 68 -1.21 -10.93 1.78
C LYS A 68 -0.75 -9.55 2.28
N ASN A 69 -0.36 -9.45 3.56
CA ASN A 69 0.19 -8.22 4.15
C ASN A 69 1.67 -7.95 3.76
N VAL A 70 1.98 -7.91 2.46
CA VAL A 70 3.34 -7.70 1.96
C VAL A 70 3.36 -6.70 0.81
N CYS A 71 4.43 -5.92 0.70
CA CYS A 71 4.64 -5.02 -0.42
C CYS A 71 4.96 -5.81 -1.71
N PRO A 72 4.24 -5.57 -2.82
CA PRO A 72 4.50 -6.21 -4.11
C PRO A 72 5.92 -6.00 -4.66
N VAL A 73 6.55 -4.85 -4.34
CA VAL A 73 7.85 -4.48 -4.91
C VAL A 73 9.03 -5.02 -4.10
N CYS A 74 8.98 -4.88 -2.77
CA CYS A 74 10.13 -5.21 -1.91
C CYS A 74 9.88 -6.37 -0.93
N ASN A 75 8.70 -7.00 -0.96
CA ASN A 75 8.31 -8.12 -0.10
C ASN A 75 8.37 -7.85 1.43
N ARG A 76 8.59 -6.59 1.85
CA ARG A 76 8.50 -6.16 3.24
C ARG A 76 7.04 -6.13 3.71
N GLN A 77 6.83 -6.21 5.02
CA GLN A 77 5.49 -6.08 5.59
C GLN A 77 4.89 -4.72 5.21
N ALA A 78 3.64 -4.74 4.75
CA ALA A 78 3.01 -3.56 4.18
C ALA A 78 2.45 -2.63 5.26
N LEU A 79 1.82 -3.21 6.28
CA LEU A 79 1.31 -2.52 7.46
C LEU A 79 1.83 -3.22 8.72
N GLU A 80 2.58 -2.48 9.56
CA GLU A 80 2.97 -2.93 10.89
C GLU A 80 1.76 -2.77 11.82
N ALA A 81 0.90 -3.80 11.90
CA ALA A 81 -0.12 -3.82 12.93
C ALA A 81 0.60 -4.00 14.28
N HIS A 82 0.55 -3.00 15.16
CA HIS A 82 1.03 -3.11 16.54
C HIS A 82 0.13 -4.09 17.33
N GLY A 83 0.25 -5.38 17.06
CA GLY A 83 -0.25 -6.51 17.84
C GLY A 83 0.93 -7.38 18.27
N PRO A 84 0.84 -8.14 19.39
CA PRO A 84 1.98 -8.85 19.95
C PRO A 84 2.59 -9.75 18.89
N LYS A 85 3.88 -9.50 18.61
CA LYS A 85 4.72 -10.25 17.70
C LYS A 85 4.68 -11.72 18.13
N ALA A 86 3.78 -12.50 17.53
CA ALA A 86 3.88 -13.93 17.54
C ALA A 86 5.12 -14.26 16.72
N MET A 87 6.21 -14.42 17.47
CA MET A 87 7.31 -15.34 17.23
C MET A 87 6.85 -16.63 16.53
N GLU A 88 7.85 -17.33 15.97
CA GLU A 88 7.81 -18.65 15.29
C GLU A 88 7.95 -18.47 13.76
N GLU A 89 9.16 -18.50 13.20
CA GLU A 89 10.22 -19.52 13.27
C GLU A 89 9.73 -20.92 12.89
N CYS A 90 9.77 -21.20 11.58
CA CYS A 90 10.22 -22.47 11.02
C CYS A 90 10.69 -22.22 9.59
#